data_AF-A0A816CC45-F1
#
_entry.id   AF-A0A816CC45-F1
#
_cell.length_a   1.000
_cell.length_b   1.000
_cell.length_c   1.000
_cell.angle_alpha   90.00
_cell.angle_beta   90.00
_cell.angle_gamma   90.00
#
_symmetry.space_group_name_H-M   'P 1'
#
loop_
_entity.id
_entity.type
_entity.pdbx_description
1 polymer ?
#
loop_
_entity_poly.entity_id
_entity_poly.type
_entity_poly.pdbx_seq_one_letter_code
_entity_poly.pdbx_strand_id
1 'polypeptide(L)'
;MVNIMGIVKDISLYVYLCDVRHYPQQIDAFQLTILLPVHLPPQHVIIIKFVPNDHSLTDIEEDLKKRYTSIYHIEEMNGTRRSHSRHIRIDIYNKDEQTTIQNSGIITLGGMQCEIDEYLPAPKILVCMKCHAPGHA
;
A
#
# COMPACT_ATOMS: atom_id res chain seq x y z
N MET A 1 18.28 -5.09 -22.99
CA MET A 1 17.07 -4.71 -22.23
C MET A 1 17.17 -3.23 -21.95
N VAL A 2 16.24 -2.42 -22.46
CA VAL A 2 16.22 -0.97 -22.21
C VAL A 2 15.26 -0.71 -21.07
N ASN A 3 15.75 -0.09 -20.00
CA ASN A 3 14.91 0.28 -18.86
C ASN A 3 14.52 1.75 -19.01
N ILE A 4 13.22 2.01 -19.08
CA ILE A 4 12.67 3.38 -19.07
C ILE A 4 12.09 3.61 -17.68
N MET A 5 12.54 4.68 -17.00
CA MET A 5 12.03 5.07 -15.69
C MET A 5 11.29 6.41 -15.81
N GLY A 6 10.06 6.45 -15.32
CA GLY A 6 9.28 7.68 -15.17
C GLY A 6 9.36 8.21 -13.75
N ILE A 7 9.63 9.50 -13.58
CA ILE A 7 9.52 10.17 -12.29
C ILE A 7 8.23 10.97 -12.29
N VAL A 8 7.33 10.67 -11.34
CA VAL A 8 6.02 11.31 -11.22
C VAL A 8 6.02 12.21 -9.99
N LYS A 9 5.59 13.46 -10.16
CA LYS A 9 5.48 14.44 -9.05
C LYS A 9 4.07 14.52 -8.46
N ASP A 10 3.07 13.99 -9.15
CA ASP A 10 1.67 14.02 -8.75
C ASP A 10 1.20 12.64 -8.26
N ILE A 11 0.55 12.60 -7.10
CA ILE A 11 0.08 11.35 -6.47
C ILE A 11 -1.02 10.70 -7.30
N SER A 12 -1.95 11.48 -7.86
CA SER A 12 -3.06 10.95 -8.66
C SER A 12 -2.54 10.29 -9.94
N LEU A 13 -1.56 10.93 -10.59
CA LEU A 13 -0.87 10.36 -11.75
C LEU A 13 -0.07 9.11 -11.37
N TYR A 14 0.56 9.08 -10.19
CA TYR A 14 1.25 7.87 -9.70
C TYR A 14 0.28 6.70 -9.55
N VAL A 15 -0.87 6.90 -8.89
CA VAL A 15 -1.89 5.87 -8.68
C VAL A 15 -2.48 5.42 -10.03
N TYR A 16 -2.75 6.36 -10.94
CA TYR A 16 -3.19 6.04 -12.30
C TYR A 16 -2.19 5.12 -13.03
N LEU A 17 -0.89 5.38 -12.90
CA LEU A 17 0.17 4.57 -13.49
C LEU A 17 0.40 3.24 -12.76
N CYS A 18 -0.23 2.98 -11.62
CA CYS A 18 -0.18 1.67 -10.96
C CYS A 18 -1.15 0.65 -11.58
N ASP A 19 -1.90 1.02 -12.62
CA ASP A 19 -2.80 0.11 -13.32
C ASP A 19 -2.20 -0.32 -14.67
N VAL A 20 -1.87 -1.61 -14.78
CA VAL A 20 -1.28 -2.20 -16.00
C VAL A 20 -2.14 -2.01 -17.24
N ARG A 21 -3.47 -1.85 -17.08
CA ARG A 21 -4.41 -1.67 -18.19
C ARG A 21 -4.22 -0.35 -18.92
N HIS A 22 -3.57 0.64 -18.29
CA HIS A 22 -3.27 1.92 -18.91
C HIS A 22 -2.03 1.89 -19.82
N TYR A 23 -1.29 0.78 -19.83
CA TYR A 23 -0.06 0.64 -20.61
C TYR A 23 -0.32 -0.12 -21.91
N PRO A 24 0.31 0.29 -23.03
CA PRO A 24 0.30 -0.51 -24.23
C PRO A 24 1.07 -1.82 -24.01
N GLN A 25 0.63 -2.90 -24.66
CA GLN A 25 1.29 -4.21 -24.58
C GLN A 25 2.56 -4.28 -25.46
N GLN A 26 2.63 -3.43 -26.49
CA GLN A 26 3.74 -3.36 -27.44
C GLN A 26 3.96 -1.94 -27.94
N ILE A 27 5.21 -1.62 -28.28
CA ILE A 27 5.58 -0.45 -29.09
C ILE A 27 6.37 -0.99 -30.27
N ASP A 28 5.88 -0.73 -31.49
CA ASP A 28 6.38 -1.33 -32.73
C ASP A 28 6.48 -2.87 -32.62
N ALA A 29 7.67 -3.44 -32.83
CA ALA A 29 7.93 -4.88 -32.72
C ALA A 29 8.37 -5.34 -31.32
N PHE A 30 8.38 -4.44 -30.33
CA PHE A 30 8.87 -4.74 -28.98
C PHE A 30 7.71 -4.96 -28.02
N GLN A 31 7.68 -6.15 -27.39
CA GLN A 31 6.81 -6.42 -26.25
C GLN A 31 7.30 -5.64 -25.03
N LEU A 32 6.36 -5.04 -24.31
CA LEU A 32 6.64 -4.31 -23.08
C LEU A 32 6.37 -5.21 -21.87
N THR A 33 7.33 -5.25 -20.95
CA THR A 33 7.12 -5.79 -19.61
C THR A 33 6.99 -4.62 -18.65
N ILE A 34 5.79 -4.41 -18.12
CA ILE A 34 5.52 -3.37 -17.14
C ILE A 34 5.82 -3.89 -15.74
N LEU A 35 6.74 -3.23 -15.05
CA LEU A 35 7.02 -3.49 -13.64
C LEU A 35 6.30 -2.45 -12.80
N LEU A 36 5.22 -2.86 -12.16
CA LEU A 36 4.46 -2.00 -11.25
C LEU A 36 5.17 -1.89 -9.90
N PRO A 37 5.07 -0.74 -9.21
CA PRO A 37 5.56 -0.60 -7.85
C PRO A 37 4.76 -1.50 -6.90
N VAL A 38 5.38 -2.00 -5.84
CA VAL A 38 4.69 -2.87 -4.87
C VAL A 38 3.75 -2.09 -3.96
N HIS A 39 4.04 -0.80 -3.74
CA HIS A 39 3.32 0.02 -2.77
C HIS A 39 2.75 1.30 -3.36
N LEU A 40 1.57 1.67 -2.89
CA LEU A 40 1.02 3.00 -3.12
C LEU A 40 1.62 4.04 -2.14
N PRO A 41 1.50 5.34 -2.45
CA PRO A 41 1.92 6.40 -1.55
C PRO A 41 1.21 6.31 -0.18
N PRO A 42 1.82 6.77 0.92
CA PRO A 42 1.29 6.62 2.27
C PRO A 42 -0.17 7.06 2.47
N GLN A 43 -0.65 8.04 1.69
CA GLN A 43 -2.03 8.54 1.78
C GLN A 43 -3.08 7.50 1.31
N HIS A 44 -2.65 6.43 0.65
CA HIS A 44 -3.50 5.35 0.15
C HIS A 44 -3.41 4.08 1.02
N VAL A 45 -2.80 4.19 2.20
CA VAL A 45 -2.44 3.04 3.02
C VAL A 45 -3.27 3.04 4.29
N ILE A 46 -3.79 1.86 4.63
CA ILE A 46 -4.51 1.58 5.87
C ILE A 46 -3.79 0.45 6.61
N ILE A 47 -3.74 0.54 7.93
CA ILE A 47 -3.24 -0.53 8.80
C ILE A 47 -4.40 -1.18 9.54
N ILE A 48 -4.55 -2.50 9.39
CA ILE A 48 -5.39 -3.31 10.26
C ILE A 48 -4.53 -3.80 11.42
N LYS A 49 -4.93 -3.46 12.64
CA LYS A 49 -4.21 -3.83 13.86
C LYS A 49 -4.72 -5.11 14.48
N PHE A 50 -3.84 -5.72 15.27
CA PHE A 50 -4.12 -6.88 16.12
C PHE A 50 -4.80 -8.05 15.40
N VAL A 51 -4.48 -8.27 14.13
CA VAL A 51 -4.99 -9.40 13.36
C VAL A 51 -4.41 -10.70 13.94
N PRO A 52 -5.25 -11.69 14.29
CA PRO A 52 -4.80 -12.96 14.83
C PRO A 52 -3.81 -13.69 13.91
N ASN A 53 -2.80 -14.33 14.50
CA ASN A 53 -1.76 -15.01 13.73
C ASN A 53 -2.26 -16.28 12.99
N ASP A 54 -3.36 -16.86 13.45
CA ASP A 54 -4.03 -18.04 12.89
C ASP A 54 -4.81 -17.73 11.60
N HIS A 55 -5.24 -16.49 11.39
CA HIS A 55 -5.80 -16.06 10.10
C HIS A 55 -4.68 -16.03 9.05
N SER A 56 -4.84 -16.75 7.94
CA SER A 56 -3.83 -16.71 6.87
C SER A 56 -3.92 -15.41 6.08
N LEU A 57 -2.80 -14.96 5.49
CA LEU A 57 -2.80 -13.75 4.66
C LEU A 57 -3.71 -13.90 3.44
N THR A 58 -3.76 -15.11 2.87
CA THR A 58 -4.62 -15.44 1.73
C THR A 58 -6.10 -15.31 2.08
N ASP A 59 -6.53 -15.84 3.24
CA ASP A 59 -7.93 -15.73 3.67
C ASP A 59 -8.32 -14.27 3.92
N ILE A 60 -7.42 -13.51 4.54
CA ILE A 60 -7.60 -12.06 4.75
C ILE A 60 -7.74 -11.34 3.41
N GLU A 61 -6.89 -11.66 2.44
CA GLU A 61 -6.93 -11.07 1.11
C GLU A 61 -8.23 -11.38 0.37
N GLU A 62 -8.70 -12.63 0.38
CA GLU A 62 -9.97 -13.01 -0.22
C GLU A 62 -11.15 -12.30 0.44
N ASP A 63 -11.19 -12.26 1.77
CA ASP A 63 -12.27 -11.61 2.53
C ASP A 63 -12.35 -10.11 2.27
N LEU A 64 -11.19 -9.47 2.12
CA LEU A 64 -11.11 -8.04 1.87
C LEU A 64 -11.47 -7.73 0.41
N LYS A 65 -10.94 -8.49 -0.56
CA LYS A 65 -11.22 -8.29 -1.99
C LYS A 65 -12.67 -8.56 -2.37
N LYS A 66 -13.40 -9.40 -1.62
CA LYS A 66 -14.86 -9.58 -1.78
C LYS A 66 -15.66 -8.30 -1.48
N ARG A 67 -15.13 -7.42 -0.63
CA ARG A 67 -15.80 -6.20 -0.15
C ARG A 67 -15.28 -4.93 -0.78
N TYR A 68 -13.99 -4.92 -1.08
CA TYR A 68 -13.25 -3.74 -1.52
C TYR A 68 -12.53 -4.08 -2.81
N THR A 69 -13.10 -3.62 -3.93
CA THR A 69 -12.51 -3.85 -5.25
C THR A 69 -11.27 -3.00 -5.47
N SER A 70 -11.00 -2.02 -4.58
CA SER A 70 -9.90 -1.09 -4.75
C SER A 70 -8.60 -1.41 -4.04
N ILE A 71 -8.50 -2.62 -3.49
CA ILE A 71 -7.27 -3.12 -2.89
C ILE A 71 -6.23 -3.39 -3.98
N TYR A 72 -5.12 -2.66 -3.87
CA TYR A 72 -3.95 -2.79 -4.72
C TYR A 72 -2.98 -3.85 -4.19
N HIS A 73 -2.70 -3.80 -2.89
CA HIS A 73 -1.71 -4.68 -2.25
C HIS A 73 -2.06 -4.93 -0.79
N ILE A 74 -1.69 -6.11 -0.28
CA ILE A 74 -1.86 -6.52 1.12
C ILE A 74 -0.59 -7.21 1.57
N GLU A 75 -0.07 -6.84 2.73
CA GLU A 75 1.10 -7.49 3.32
C GLU A 75 1.07 -7.49 4.86
N GLU A 76 1.84 -8.40 5.46
CA GLU A 76 2.14 -8.36 6.88
C GLU A 76 3.18 -7.28 7.18
N MET A 77 2.94 -6.44 8.19
CA MET A 77 3.92 -5.43 8.60
C MET A 77 5.06 -6.07 9.41
N ASN A 78 6.28 -5.98 8.87
CA ASN A 78 7.49 -6.42 9.55
C ASN A 78 7.65 -5.77 10.95
N GLY A 79 8.05 -6.58 11.93
CA GLY A 79 8.30 -6.12 13.30
C GLY A 79 7.04 -5.88 14.15
N THR A 80 5.84 -6.09 13.61
CA THR A 80 4.57 -5.95 14.37
C THR A 80 4.06 -7.28 14.92
N ARG A 81 4.64 -8.39 14.50
CA ARG A 81 4.24 -9.74 14.91
C ARG A 81 4.56 -9.97 16.39
N ARG A 82 3.49 -10.20 17.16
CA ARG A 82 3.49 -10.63 18.56
C ARG A 82 3.17 -12.12 18.64
N SER A 83 3.14 -12.66 19.86
CA SER A 83 2.81 -14.06 20.12
C SER A 83 1.48 -14.50 19.49
N HIS A 84 0.46 -13.64 19.50
CA HIS A 84 -0.90 -13.99 19.05
C HIS A 84 -1.46 -13.11 17.95
N SER A 85 -0.79 -12.01 17.57
CA SER A 85 -1.32 -11.07 16.59
C SER A 85 -0.23 -10.36 15.80
N ARG A 86 -0.63 -9.76 14.68
CA ARG A 86 0.21 -8.99 13.76
C ARG A 86 -0.58 -7.83 13.16
N HIS A 87 0.10 -6.88 12.55
CA HIS A 87 -0.56 -5.81 11.78
C HIS A 87 -0.48 -6.13 10.29
N ILE A 88 -1.55 -5.79 9.59
CA ILE A 88 -1.66 -5.98 8.14
C ILE A 88 -1.72 -4.60 7.49
N ARG A 89 -0.88 -4.38 6.50
CA ARG A 89 -0.91 -3.20 5.64
C ARG A 89 -1.78 -3.48 4.44
N ILE A 90 -2.62 -2.53 4.07
CA ILE A 90 -3.44 -2.56 2.86
C ILE A 90 -3.23 -1.27 2.10
N ASP A 91 -2.93 -1.39 0.80
CA ASP A 91 -2.86 -0.27 -0.13
C ASP A 91 -4.13 -0.24 -0.98
N ILE A 92 -4.78 0.92 -1.06
CA ILE A 92 -6.10 1.12 -1.67
C ILE A 92 -6.05 2.26 -2.70
N TYR A 93 -6.36 1.99 -3.96
CA TYR A 93 -6.29 3.03 -5.00
C TYR A 93 -7.45 4.02 -4.94
N ASN A 94 -8.66 3.60 -4.53
CA ASN A 94 -9.81 4.49 -4.43
C ASN A 94 -9.81 5.23 -3.09
N LYS A 95 -9.65 6.55 -3.15
CA LYS A 95 -9.59 7.41 -1.97
C LYS A 95 -10.91 7.47 -1.19
N ASP A 96 -12.05 7.36 -1.86
CA ASP A 96 -13.36 7.40 -1.20
C ASP A 96 -13.62 6.11 -0.41
N GLU A 97 -13.24 4.96 -0.98
CA GLU A 97 -13.28 3.67 -0.30
C GLU A 97 -12.32 3.66 0.91
N GLN A 98 -11.10 4.15 0.71
CA GLN A 98 -10.09 4.31 1.76
C GLN A 98 -10.60 5.20 2.91
N THR A 99 -11.19 6.35 2.60
CA THR A 99 -11.76 7.28 3.59
C THR A 99 -12.92 6.64 4.33
N THR A 100 -13.78 5.89 3.63
CA THR A 100 -14.91 5.17 4.24
C THR A 100 -14.43 4.12 5.25
N ILE A 101 -13.41 3.35 4.90
CA ILE A 101 -12.80 2.35 5.78
C ILE A 101 -12.14 3.02 6.98
N GLN A 102 -11.39 4.10 6.79
CA GLN A 102 -10.77 4.83 7.90
C GLN A 102 -11.80 5.43 8.85
N ASN A 103 -12.88 6.01 8.31
CA ASN A 103 -13.95 6.58 9.11
C ASN A 103 -14.74 5.54 9.92
N SER A 104 -14.78 4.28 9.50
CA SER A 104 -15.39 3.23 10.33
C SER A 104 -14.54 2.91 11.56
N GLY A 105 -13.22 3.06 11.45
CA GLY A 105 -12.24 2.70 12.48
C GLY A 105 -12.14 1.18 12.77
N ILE A 106 -12.99 0.36 12.16
CA ILE A 106 -13.08 -1.08 12.38
C ILE A 106 -13.39 -1.84 11.10
N ILE A 107 -12.85 -3.05 10.99
CA ILE A 107 -13.09 -3.95 9.87
C ILE A 107 -13.29 -5.38 10.33
N THR A 108 -14.26 -6.07 9.75
CA THR A 108 -14.53 -7.46 10.10
C THR A 108 -13.65 -8.40 9.27
N LEU A 109 -12.91 -9.32 9.86
CA LEU A 109 -12.15 -10.38 9.17
C LEU A 109 -12.55 -11.73 9.76
N GLY A 110 -13.07 -12.67 8.96
CA GLY A 110 -13.54 -13.96 9.47
C GLY A 110 -14.55 -13.87 10.63
N GLY A 111 -15.37 -12.81 10.67
CA GLY A 111 -16.32 -12.55 11.76
C GLY A 111 -15.77 -11.79 12.98
N MET A 112 -14.46 -11.56 13.06
CA MET A 112 -13.83 -10.79 14.13
C MET A 112 -13.70 -9.31 13.74
N GLN A 113 -13.96 -8.38 14.66
CA GLN A 113 -13.68 -6.96 14.44
C GLN A 113 -12.22 -6.64 14.75
N CYS A 114 -11.52 -6.06 13.79
CA CYS A 114 -10.16 -5.54 13.93
C CYS A 114 -10.17 -4.02 13.89
N GLU A 115 -9.26 -3.39 14.62
CA GLU A 115 -9.06 -1.95 14.59
C GLU A 115 -8.35 -1.51 13.31
N ILE A 116 -8.70 -0.32 12.83
CA ILE A 116 -8.07 0.33 11.70
C ILE A 116 -7.34 1.60 12.15
N ASP A 117 -6.14 1.78 11.63
CA ASP A 117 -5.34 2.98 11.80
C ASP A 117 -4.89 3.56 10.45
N GLU A 118 -4.65 4.87 10.45
CA GLU A 118 -3.91 5.53 9.38
C GLU A 118 -2.45 5.07 9.37
N TYR A 119 -1.90 4.90 8.17
CA TYR A 119 -0.48 4.67 8.04
C TYR A 119 0.30 5.98 8.17
N LEU A 120 1.03 6.12 9.27
CA LEU A 120 1.95 7.22 9.50
C LEU A 120 3.35 6.79 9.05
N PRO A 121 3.86 7.28 7.90
CA PRO A 121 5.22 6.95 7.47
C PRO A 121 6.22 7.51 8.47
N ALA A 122 7.33 6.79 8.66
CA ALA A 122 8.41 7.27 9.51
C ALA A 122 8.87 8.67 9.03
N PRO A 123 9.07 9.64 9.95
CA PRO A 123 9.53 10.96 9.58
C PRO A 123 10.85 10.86 8.84
N LYS A 124 10.90 11.36 7.60
CA LYS A 124 12.14 11.45 6.84
C LYS A 124 12.95 12.61 7.40
N ILE A 125 13.95 12.30 8.23
CA ILE A 125 14.91 13.29 8.69
C ILE A 125 15.85 13.58 7.53
N LEU A 126 15.75 14.77 6.94
CA LEU A 126 16.72 15.25 5.95
C LEU A 126 18.04 15.52 6.68
N VAL A 127 19.04 14.69 6.41
CA VAL A 127 20.40 14.87 6.90
C VAL A 127 21.21 15.54 5.81
N CYS A 128 21.81 16.68 6.12
CA CYS A 128 22.70 17.35 5.19
C CYS A 128 23.94 16.48 4.97
N MET A 129 24.21 16.09 3.71
CA MET A 129 25.38 15.27 3.35
C MET A 129 26.73 15.96 3.61
N LYS A 130 26.74 17.29 3.78
CA LYS A 130 27.96 18.06 4.01
C LYS A 130 28.34 18.18 5.49
N CYS A 131 27.36 18.35 6.38
CA CYS A 131 27.61 18.53 7.82
C CYS A 131 27.08 17.39 8.69
N HIS A 132 26.39 16.41 8.10
CA HIS A 132 25.74 15.29 8.79
C HIS A 132 24.77 15.71 9.92
N ALA A 133 24.30 16.97 9.90
CA ALA A 133 23.32 17.50 10.83
C ALA A 133 21.90 17.42 10.24
N PRO A 134 20.88 17.14 11.06
CA PRO A 134 19.48 17.20 10.63
C PRO A 134 19.02 18.65 10.45
N GLY A 135 18.17 18.91 9.45
CA GLY A 135 17.38 20.14 9.38
C GLY A 135 18.06 21.39 8.79
N HIS A 136 19.20 21.25 8.10
CA HIS A 136 19.73 22.33 7.27
C HIS A 136 19.04 22.29 5.90
N ALA A 137 18.24 23.31 5.60
CA ALA A 137 17.73 23.61 4.27
C ALA A 137 18.74 24.43 3.47
#